data_AF-A0A433ILD5-F1
#
_entry.id   AF-A0A433ILD5-F1
#
_cell.length_a   1.000
_cell.length_b   1.000
_cell.length_c   1.000
_cell.angle_alpha   90.00
_cell.angle_beta   90.00
_cell.angle_gamma   90.00
#
_symmetry.space_group_name_H-M   'P 1'
#
loop_
_entity.id
_entity.type
_entity.pdbx_description
1 polymer ?
#
loop_
_entity_poly.entity_id
_entity_poly.type
_entity_poly.pdbx_seq_one_letter_code
_entity_poly.pdbx_strand_id
1 'polypeptide(L)'
;MCKPLRLFSFLLATLLALPALAAPASPVQRYFQELRTLRADFIQRVYDERGRITQTSSGRMLMQKPGLFRWDYRAPAAQVIVADGARLWTYDVGLAQVTVRKLDKALSATPLALLSGTTPIDESFTVSGVRNRDGLSWYELIPRQDQPEFRVLRVAFKGDTLVTLEIEDGLGQRTRLDFQALERNPALDPAQLRFTPPPGVDVVGDAG
;
A
#
# COMPACT_ATOMS: atom_id res chain seq x y z
N MET A 1 28.83 -9.33 79.80
CA MET A 1 28.04 -8.21 79.24
C MET A 1 28.73 -7.66 78.00
N CYS A 2 27.94 -7.11 77.06
CA CYS A 2 28.29 -6.54 75.74
C CYS A 2 28.47 -7.51 74.57
N LYS A 3 27.51 -7.54 73.63
CA LYS A 3 27.76 -7.38 72.18
C LYS A 3 26.55 -6.76 71.45
N PRO A 4 26.76 -5.95 70.40
CA PRO A 4 25.85 -4.90 69.96
C PRO A 4 25.15 -5.17 68.62
N LEU A 5 23.96 -4.56 68.52
CA LEU A 5 23.37 -3.82 67.39
C LEU A 5 23.43 -4.42 65.97
N ARG A 6 22.27 -4.88 65.49
CA ARG A 6 22.02 -5.27 64.10
C ARG A 6 21.73 -4.02 63.24
N LEU A 7 22.59 -3.72 62.27
CA LEU A 7 22.31 -2.78 61.19
C LEU A 7 21.51 -3.49 60.09
N PHE A 8 20.28 -3.04 59.82
CA PHE A 8 19.44 -3.52 58.73
C PHE A 8 19.70 -2.63 57.51
N SER A 9 20.57 -3.07 56.58
CA SER A 9 20.78 -2.37 55.31
C SER A 9 19.61 -2.64 54.36
N PHE A 10 18.79 -1.62 54.12
CA PHE A 10 17.84 -1.58 53.01
C PHE A 10 18.61 -1.33 51.71
N LEU A 11 18.75 -2.36 50.88
CA LEU A 11 19.33 -2.24 49.54
C LEU A 11 18.24 -1.79 48.57
N LEU A 12 18.22 -0.50 48.24
CA LEU A 12 17.35 0.08 47.22
C LEU A 12 17.87 -0.31 45.83
N ALA A 13 17.25 -1.30 45.20
CA ALA A 13 17.57 -1.72 43.84
C ALA A 13 16.99 -0.69 42.83
N THR A 14 17.86 0.18 42.30
CA THR A 14 17.55 1.05 41.17
C THR A 14 17.44 0.21 39.90
N LEU A 15 16.22 -0.01 39.42
CA LEU A 15 15.94 -0.57 38.10
C LEU A 15 16.44 0.44 37.04
N LEU A 16 17.59 0.17 36.44
CA LEU A 16 18.05 0.87 35.23
C LEU A 16 17.13 0.45 34.07
N ALA A 17 16.18 1.32 33.72
CA ALA A 17 15.41 1.19 32.50
C ALA A 17 16.36 1.42 31.30
N LEU A 18 16.80 0.32 30.67
CA LEU A 18 17.50 0.39 29.39
C LEU A 18 16.53 1.00 28.36
N PRO A 19 16.91 2.10 27.66
CA PRO A 19 16.10 2.62 26.57
C PRO A 19 16.03 1.53 25.50
N ALA A 20 14.82 1.07 25.19
CA ALA A 20 14.61 0.16 24.07
C ALA A 20 15.03 0.88 22.78
N LEU A 21 16.19 0.54 22.23
CA LEU A 21 16.58 0.99 20.90
C LEU A 21 15.57 0.40 19.92
N ALA A 22 14.74 1.27 19.33
CA ALA A 22 13.87 0.87 18.23
C ALA A 22 14.73 0.28 17.10
N ALA A 23 14.34 -0.89 16.60
CA ALA A 23 15.03 -1.51 15.48
C ALA A 23 15.04 -0.55 14.28
N PRO A 24 16.15 -0.44 13.53
CA PRO A 24 16.20 0.45 12.37
C PRO A 24 15.17 0.02 11.32
N ALA A 25 14.50 1.01 10.70
CA ALA A 25 13.51 0.77 9.66
C ALA A 25 14.10 -0.06 8.51
N SER A 26 13.36 -1.08 8.10
CA SER A 26 13.68 -1.91 6.93
C SER A 26 13.72 -1.07 5.64
N PRO A 27 14.44 -1.50 4.59
CA PRO A 27 14.47 -0.79 3.32
C PRO A 27 13.09 -0.52 2.74
N VAL A 28 12.16 -1.48 2.84
CA VAL A 28 10.77 -1.30 2.40
C VAL A 28 10.03 -0.25 3.21
N GLN A 29 10.19 -0.22 4.54
CA GLN A 29 9.59 0.83 5.38
C GLN A 29 10.10 2.20 4.97
N ARG A 30 11.42 2.36 4.85
CA ARG A 30 12.03 3.61 4.42
C ARG A 30 11.52 4.05 3.05
N TYR A 31 11.43 3.12 2.10
CA TYR A 31 10.92 3.41 0.76
C TYR A 31 9.54 4.06 0.80
N PHE A 32 8.60 3.45 1.53
CA PHE A 32 7.23 3.95 1.61
C PHE A 32 7.06 5.18 2.52
N GLN A 33 7.90 5.34 3.54
CA GLN A 33 7.92 6.54 4.40
C GLN A 33 8.34 7.80 3.61
N GLU A 34 9.32 7.66 2.73
CA GLU A 34 9.84 8.74 1.89
C GLU A 34 9.10 8.92 0.55
N LEU A 35 8.18 8.00 0.21
CA LEU A 35 7.40 8.07 -1.02
C LEU A 35 6.34 9.16 -0.91
N ARG A 36 6.45 10.20 -1.75
CA ARG A 36 5.52 11.33 -1.84
C ARG A 36 4.70 11.27 -3.12
N THR A 37 5.34 11.01 -4.25
CA THR A 37 4.67 10.83 -5.54
C THR A 37 5.22 9.60 -6.26
N LEU A 38 4.41 9.01 -7.13
CA LEU A 38 4.80 7.87 -7.95
C LEU A 38 4.17 8.00 -9.33
N ARG A 39 4.93 7.68 -10.37
CA ARG A 39 4.43 7.50 -11.73
C ARG A 39 5.00 6.21 -12.27
N ALA A 40 4.18 5.38 -12.90
CA ALA A 40 4.65 4.16 -13.54
C ALA A 40 3.64 3.71 -14.60
N ASP A 41 4.10 2.96 -15.60
CA ASP A 41 3.25 2.03 -16.33
C ASP A 41 3.19 0.71 -15.54
N PHE A 42 2.14 -0.08 -15.71
CA PHE A 42 1.97 -1.35 -15.00
C PHE A 42 1.38 -2.45 -15.88
N ILE A 43 1.73 -3.69 -15.55
CA ILE A 43 1.00 -4.90 -15.94
C ILE A 43 0.42 -5.52 -14.67
N GLN A 44 -0.90 -5.65 -14.63
CA GLN A 44 -1.62 -6.34 -13.59
C GLN A 44 -1.93 -7.76 -14.03
N ARG A 45 -1.74 -8.73 -13.14
CA ARG A 45 -2.21 -10.11 -13.30
C ARG A 45 -2.97 -10.54 -12.06
N VAL A 46 -4.17 -11.06 -12.26
CA VAL A 46 -4.96 -11.70 -11.20
C VAL A 46 -4.82 -13.20 -11.35
N TYR A 47 -4.48 -13.86 -10.25
CA TYR A 47 -4.32 -15.31 -10.15
C TYR A 47 -5.40 -15.85 -9.21
N ASP A 48 -6.04 -16.94 -9.59
CA ASP A 48 -6.89 -17.70 -8.68
C ASP A 48 -6.08 -18.43 -7.58
N GLU A 49 -6.78 -19.04 -6.63
CA GLU A 49 -6.22 -19.87 -5.54
C GLU A 49 -5.32 -21.02 -6.05
N ARG A 50 -5.48 -21.43 -7.31
CA ARG A 50 -4.71 -22.52 -7.96
C ARG A 50 -3.50 -21.97 -8.73
N GLY A 51 -3.27 -20.66 -8.68
CA GLY A 51 -2.17 -19.99 -9.37
C GLY A 51 -2.37 -19.80 -10.87
N ARG A 52 -3.59 -19.97 -11.39
CA ARG A 52 -3.88 -19.70 -12.81
C ARG A 52 -4.22 -18.24 -13.01
N ILE A 53 -3.72 -17.64 -14.08
CA ILE A 53 -4.07 -16.26 -14.44
C ILE A 53 -5.52 -16.23 -14.91
N THR A 54 -6.36 -15.47 -14.22
CA THR A 54 -7.77 -15.24 -14.57
C THR A 54 -7.95 -13.94 -15.33
N GLN A 55 -7.09 -12.96 -15.09
CA GLN A 55 -7.14 -11.67 -15.76
C GLN A 55 -5.75 -11.08 -15.93
N THR A 56 -5.51 -10.42 -17.06
CA THR A 56 -4.34 -9.57 -17.28
C THR A 56 -4.82 -8.21 -17.76
N SER A 57 -4.31 -7.15 -17.14
CA SER A 57 -4.62 -5.77 -17.50
C SER A 57 -3.34 -4.96 -17.58
N SER A 58 -3.37 -3.83 -18.28
CA SER A 58 -2.23 -2.91 -18.35
C SER A 58 -2.69 -1.47 -18.34
N GLY A 59 -1.82 -0.57 -17.91
CA GLY A 59 -2.17 0.82 -17.81
C GLY A 59 -1.05 1.70 -17.30
N ARG A 60 -1.45 2.90 -16.88
CA ARG A 60 -0.59 3.89 -16.24
C ARG A 60 -1.15 4.28 -14.89
N MET A 61 -0.26 4.52 -13.93
CA MET A 61 -0.63 5.04 -12.64
C MET A 61 0.10 6.33 -12.30
N LEU A 62 -0.59 7.18 -11.54
CA LEU A 62 -0.08 8.34 -10.83
C LEU A 62 -0.54 8.23 -9.38
N MET A 63 0.31 8.64 -8.44
CA MET A 63 -0.04 8.70 -7.04
C MET A 63 0.67 9.87 -6.38
N GLN A 64 -0.03 10.51 -5.46
CA GLN A 64 0.50 11.52 -4.57
C GLN A 64 -0.07 11.31 -3.17
N LYS A 65 0.80 11.21 -2.17
CA LYS A 65 0.37 11.14 -0.79
C LYS A 65 -0.08 12.52 -0.26
N PRO A 66 -1.06 12.56 0.66
CA PRO A 66 -1.91 11.44 1.08
C PRO A 66 -3.13 11.28 0.16
N GLY A 67 -3.52 10.03 -0.12
CA GLY A 67 -4.87 9.71 -0.60
C GLY A 67 -5.20 10.05 -2.07
N LEU A 68 -4.26 10.61 -2.85
CA LEU A 68 -4.49 10.94 -4.26
C LEU A 68 -3.88 9.89 -5.17
N PHE A 69 -4.68 9.33 -6.08
CA PHE A 69 -4.16 8.45 -7.11
C PHE A 69 -5.02 8.45 -8.35
N ARG A 70 -4.43 8.05 -9.47
CA ARG A 70 -5.09 7.82 -10.75
C ARG A 70 -4.54 6.56 -11.40
N TRP A 71 -5.43 5.70 -11.86
CA TRP A 71 -5.14 4.50 -12.61
C TRP A 71 -5.90 4.55 -13.92
N ASP A 72 -5.18 4.63 -15.02
CA ASP A 72 -5.73 4.56 -16.36
C ASP A 72 -5.44 3.17 -16.93
N TYR A 73 -6.42 2.26 -16.85
CA TYR A 73 -6.38 0.97 -17.52
C TYR A 73 -6.57 1.18 -19.03
N ARG A 74 -5.70 0.58 -19.82
CA ARG A 74 -5.67 0.68 -21.29
C ARG A 74 -6.11 -0.60 -21.98
N ALA A 75 -5.84 -1.76 -21.37
CA ALA A 75 -6.21 -3.05 -21.90
C ALA A 75 -6.61 -4.03 -20.77
N PRO A 76 -7.53 -4.98 -21.03
CA PRO A 76 -8.26 -5.17 -22.29
C PRO A 76 -9.42 -4.19 -22.49
N ALA A 77 -9.91 -3.57 -21.41
CA ALA A 77 -10.94 -2.56 -21.42
C ALA A 77 -10.41 -1.25 -20.84
N ALA A 78 -10.84 -0.13 -21.42
CA ALA A 78 -10.45 1.19 -20.93
C ALA A 78 -11.27 1.55 -19.69
N GLN A 79 -10.57 1.81 -18.59
CA GLN A 79 -11.19 2.20 -17.32
C GLN A 79 -10.29 3.23 -16.62
N VAL A 80 -10.89 4.24 -16.02
CA VAL A 80 -10.17 5.25 -15.24
C VAL A 80 -10.65 5.17 -13.79
N ILE A 81 -9.72 4.97 -12.86
CA ILE A 81 -10.00 5.00 -11.42
C ILE A 81 -9.22 6.17 -10.81
N VAL A 82 -9.90 7.10 -10.15
CA VAL A 82 -9.28 8.27 -9.52
C VAL A 82 -9.74 8.40 -8.08
N ALA A 83 -8.79 8.50 -7.15
CA ALA A 83 -9.05 9.03 -5.82
C ALA A 83 -8.57 10.48 -5.75
N ASP A 84 -9.47 11.40 -5.45
CA ASP A 84 -9.20 12.85 -5.40
C ASP A 84 -9.04 13.39 -3.97
N GLY A 85 -8.95 12.48 -2.99
CA GLY A 85 -8.80 12.76 -1.57
C GLY A 85 -10.12 12.77 -0.80
N ALA A 86 -11.26 12.86 -1.47
CA ALA A 86 -12.59 12.76 -0.87
C ALA A 86 -13.39 11.58 -1.42
N ARG A 87 -13.25 11.31 -2.71
CA ARG A 87 -14.06 10.33 -3.44
C ARG A 87 -13.18 9.41 -4.27
N LEU A 88 -13.71 8.22 -4.53
CA LEU A 88 -13.23 7.30 -5.54
C LEU A 88 -14.19 7.36 -6.73
N TRP A 89 -13.66 7.77 -7.87
CA TRP A 89 -14.32 7.80 -9.16
C TRP A 89 -13.86 6.60 -9.97
N THR A 90 -14.80 5.83 -10.50
CA THR A 90 -14.51 4.75 -11.45
C THR A 90 -15.30 5.00 -12.72
N TYR A 91 -14.61 5.29 -13.81
CA TYR A 91 -15.18 5.48 -15.13
C TYR A 91 -14.91 4.27 -16.01
N ASP A 92 -15.96 3.56 -16.39
CA ASP A 92 -15.92 2.56 -17.44
C ASP A 92 -16.21 3.24 -18.79
N VAL A 93 -15.21 3.28 -19.66
CA VAL A 93 -15.31 3.99 -20.94
C VAL A 93 -16.25 3.27 -21.90
N GLY A 94 -16.22 1.93 -21.91
CA GLY A 94 -17.03 1.12 -22.81
C GLY A 94 -18.52 1.18 -22.48
N LEU A 95 -18.85 1.33 -21.20
CA LEU A 95 -20.23 1.49 -20.72
C LEU A 95 -20.69 2.94 -20.66
N ALA A 96 -19.80 3.91 -20.90
CA ALA A 96 -20.06 5.34 -20.70
C ALA A 96 -20.70 5.62 -19.33
N GLN A 97 -20.15 5.02 -18.27
CA GLN A 97 -20.70 5.08 -16.92
C GLN A 97 -19.62 5.41 -15.89
N VAL A 98 -19.92 6.36 -15.00
CA VAL A 98 -19.12 6.72 -13.84
C VAL A 98 -19.84 6.25 -12.58
N THR A 99 -19.08 5.60 -11.70
CA THR A 99 -19.52 5.32 -10.33
C THR A 99 -18.69 6.13 -9.35
N VAL A 100 -19.34 6.63 -8.30
CA VAL A 100 -18.72 7.51 -7.30
C VAL A 100 -19.02 6.99 -5.91
N ARG A 101 -17.96 6.86 -5.09
CA ARG A 101 -18.07 6.42 -3.70
C ARG A 101 -17.21 7.30 -2.80
N LYS A 102 -17.61 7.51 -1.56
CA LYS A 102 -16.73 8.14 -0.56
C LYS A 102 -15.48 7.29 -0.34
N LEU A 103 -14.33 7.94 -0.25
CA LEU A 103 -13.03 7.28 -0.21
C LEU A 103 -12.85 6.44 1.07
N ASP A 104 -13.34 6.92 2.21
CA ASP A 104 -13.32 6.24 3.51
C ASP A 104 -13.95 4.83 3.46
N LYS A 105 -15.03 4.65 2.69
CA LYS A 105 -15.72 3.36 2.49
C LYS A 105 -15.14 2.50 1.38
N ALA A 106 -14.26 3.05 0.54
CA ALA A 106 -13.75 2.40 -0.66
C ALA A 106 -12.30 1.90 -0.51
N LEU A 107 -11.52 2.49 0.40
CA LEU A 107 -10.12 2.15 0.65
C LEU A 107 -9.93 0.75 1.23
N SER A 108 -10.91 0.20 1.94
CA SER A 108 -10.80 -1.14 2.53
C SER A 108 -10.61 -2.25 1.49
N ALA A 109 -11.06 -2.08 0.24
CA ALA A 109 -11.19 -3.21 -0.69
C ALA A 109 -10.15 -3.27 -1.82
N THR A 110 -9.07 -2.46 -1.82
CA THR A 110 -8.14 -2.45 -2.97
C THR A 110 -6.65 -2.42 -2.59
N PRO A 111 -5.80 -3.14 -3.36
CA PRO A 111 -4.36 -2.94 -3.41
C PRO A 111 -3.84 -1.50 -3.40
N LEU A 112 -4.63 -0.61 -4.00
CA LEU A 112 -4.29 0.78 -4.26
C LEU A 112 -4.30 1.62 -2.99
N ALA A 113 -5.13 1.26 -2.02
CA ALA A 113 -5.20 1.93 -0.74
C ALA A 113 -3.90 1.80 0.07
N LEU A 114 -3.21 0.66 -0.04
CA LEU A 114 -1.92 0.45 0.62
C LEU A 114 -0.85 1.44 0.13
N LEU A 115 -0.99 1.90 -1.12
CA LEU A 115 -0.09 2.87 -1.73
C LEU A 115 -0.48 4.32 -1.42
N SER A 116 -1.75 4.58 -1.15
CA SER A 116 -2.28 5.94 -0.94
C SER A 116 -1.78 6.60 0.34
N GLY A 117 -1.27 5.80 1.30
CA GLY A 117 -0.48 6.30 2.43
C GLY A 117 -1.27 7.10 3.45
N THR A 118 -2.55 6.78 3.67
CA THR A 118 -3.35 7.35 4.75
C THR A 118 -2.86 6.94 6.14
N THR A 119 -2.14 5.81 6.23
CA THR A 119 -1.51 5.33 7.46
C THR A 119 -0.07 4.89 7.16
N PRO A 120 0.92 5.20 8.01
CA PRO A 120 2.28 4.70 7.86
C PRO A 120 2.32 3.16 7.82
N ILE A 121 3.18 2.62 6.96
CA ILE A 121 3.29 1.16 6.78
C ILE A 121 3.70 0.45 8.06
N ASP A 122 4.54 1.07 8.89
CA ASP A 122 5.01 0.50 10.15
C ASP A 122 3.92 0.42 11.23
N GLU A 123 2.92 1.30 11.16
CA GLU A 123 1.73 1.25 12.01
C GLU A 123 0.73 0.17 11.55
N SER A 124 0.60 -0.03 10.24
CA SER A 124 -0.38 -0.98 9.68
C SER A 124 0.16 -2.41 9.50
N PHE A 125 1.47 -2.57 9.31
CA PHE A 125 2.08 -3.83 8.91
C PHE A 125 3.29 -4.22 9.76
N THR A 126 3.41 -5.52 10.00
CA THR A 126 4.66 -6.15 10.40
C THR A 126 5.42 -6.55 9.14
N VAL A 127 6.68 -6.13 9.04
CA VAL A 127 7.56 -6.52 7.94
C VAL A 127 8.31 -7.79 8.34
N SER A 128 8.13 -8.84 7.54
CA SER A 128 8.89 -10.09 7.67
C SER A 128 10.33 -9.94 7.17
N GLY A 129 11.16 -10.97 7.38
CA GLY A 129 12.52 -11.01 6.86
C GLY A 129 12.59 -10.93 5.33
N VAL A 130 13.71 -10.41 4.80
CA VAL A 130 13.94 -10.31 3.36
C VAL A 130 14.27 -11.67 2.75
N ARG A 131 13.66 -11.98 1.60
CA ARG A 131 14.01 -13.16 0.79
C ARG A 131 14.56 -12.73 -0.56
N ASN A 132 15.78 -13.16 -0.88
CA ASN A 132 16.41 -12.85 -2.16
C ASN A 132 16.12 -13.97 -3.17
N ARG A 133 15.50 -13.64 -4.31
CA ARG A 133 15.17 -14.58 -5.38
C ARG A 133 15.17 -13.87 -6.74
N ASP A 134 15.76 -14.50 -7.75
CA ASP A 134 15.80 -13.99 -9.13
C ASP A 134 16.44 -12.58 -9.26
N GLY A 135 17.40 -12.26 -8.39
CA GLY A 135 18.02 -10.93 -8.32
C GLY A 135 17.13 -9.85 -7.70
N LEU A 136 16.02 -10.23 -7.05
CA LEU A 136 15.10 -9.34 -6.36
C LEU A 136 15.12 -9.58 -4.84
N SER A 137 14.98 -8.50 -4.08
CA SER A 137 14.75 -8.55 -2.64
C SER A 137 13.25 -8.44 -2.36
N TRP A 138 12.68 -9.52 -1.82
CA TRP A 138 11.27 -9.62 -1.49
C TRP A 138 11.03 -9.38 0.00
N TYR A 139 10.05 -8.55 0.30
CA TYR A 139 9.55 -8.29 1.65
C TYR A 139 8.08 -8.69 1.71
N GLU A 140 7.66 -9.35 2.80
CA GLU A 140 6.23 -9.54 3.08
C GLU A 140 5.79 -8.62 4.21
N LEU A 141 4.69 -7.92 3.98
CA LEU A 141 4.03 -7.01 4.89
C LEU A 141 2.72 -7.69 5.31
N ILE A 142 2.64 -8.05 6.57
CA ILE A 142 1.50 -8.75 7.16
C ILE A 142 0.72 -7.74 8.01
N PRO A 143 -0.59 -7.58 7.83
CA PRO A 143 -1.41 -6.72 8.68
C PRO A 143 -1.18 -6.98 10.15
N ARG A 144 -1.15 -5.91 10.95
CA ARG A 144 -1.20 -6.05 12.41
C ARG A 144 -2.59 -6.40 12.93
N GLN A 145 -3.62 -6.07 12.15
CA GLN A 145 -5.03 -6.39 12.42
C GLN A 145 -5.54 -7.29 11.31
N ASP A 146 -6.26 -8.35 11.65
CA ASP A 146 -6.86 -9.23 10.66
C ASP A 146 -7.84 -8.46 9.77
N GLN A 147 -7.66 -8.60 8.45
CA GLN A 147 -8.53 -8.02 7.43
C GLN A 147 -9.01 -9.13 6.49
N PRO A 148 -10.32 -9.39 6.34
CA PRO A 148 -10.83 -10.48 5.50
C PRO A 148 -10.41 -10.34 4.02
N GLU A 149 -10.45 -9.11 3.53
CA GLU A 149 -10.07 -8.70 2.18
C GLU A 149 -8.56 -8.76 1.88
N PHE A 150 -7.70 -8.89 2.89
CA PHE A 150 -6.26 -8.75 2.71
C PHE A 150 -5.44 -9.57 3.70
N ARG A 151 -4.67 -10.54 3.20
CA ARG A 151 -3.84 -11.43 4.01
C ARG A 151 -2.37 -11.00 4.04
N VAL A 152 -1.77 -10.71 2.88
CA VAL A 152 -0.35 -10.36 2.79
C VAL A 152 -0.05 -9.52 1.56
N LEU A 153 0.85 -8.54 1.73
CA LEU A 153 1.42 -7.73 0.66
C LEU A 153 2.89 -8.13 0.50
N ARG A 154 3.28 -8.49 -0.72
CA ARG A 154 4.65 -8.79 -1.09
C ARG A 154 5.18 -7.66 -1.96
N VAL A 155 6.37 -7.18 -1.63
CA VAL A 155 7.02 -6.06 -2.31
C VAL A 155 8.37 -6.53 -2.78
N ALA A 156 8.65 -6.39 -4.08
CA ALA A 156 9.93 -6.76 -4.66
C ALA A 156 10.70 -5.52 -5.12
N PHE A 157 11.98 -5.46 -4.73
CA PHE A 157 12.92 -4.45 -5.18
C PHE A 157 14.02 -5.06 -6.03
N LYS A 158 14.45 -4.31 -7.04
CA LYS A 158 15.72 -4.53 -7.74
C LYS A 158 16.66 -3.38 -7.35
N GLY A 159 17.59 -3.64 -6.43
CA GLY A 159 18.33 -2.57 -5.77
C GLY A 159 17.38 -1.74 -4.89
N ASP A 160 17.30 -0.43 -5.15
CA ASP A 160 16.40 0.52 -4.48
C ASP A 160 15.08 0.76 -5.24
N THR A 161 14.95 0.19 -6.45
CA THR A 161 13.82 0.42 -7.34
C THR A 161 12.73 -0.61 -7.07
N LEU A 162 11.52 -0.13 -6.75
CA LEU A 162 10.33 -0.96 -6.66
C LEU A 162 9.99 -1.54 -8.05
N VAL A 163 9.83 -2.85 -8.16
CA VAL A 163 9.52 -3.50 -9.44
C VAL A 163 8.22 -4.30 -9.42
N THR A 164 7.83 -4.84 -8.26
CA THR A 164 6.60 -5.63 -8.14
C THR A 164 5.90 -5.37 -6.81
N LEU A 165 4.57 -5.32 -6.86
CA LEU A 165 3.70 -5.54 -5.70
C LEU A 165 2.83 -6.76 -5.97
N GLU A 166 2.62 -7.59 -4.97
CA GLU A 166 1.68 -8.70 -5.05
C GLU A 166 0.86 -8.75 -3.78
N ILE A 167 -0.45 -8.89 -3.92
CA ILE A 167 -1.38 -8.94 -2.79
C ILE A 167 -2.11 -10.25 -2.86
N GLU A 168 -2.22 -10.90 -1.71
CA GLU A 168 -3.02 -12.11 -1.51
C GLU A 168 -4.17 -11.77 -0.56
N ASP A 169 -5.39 -12.11 -0.96
CA ASP A 169 -6.58 -11.95 -0.13
C ASP A 169 -6.81 -13.19 0.78
N GLY A 170 -7.85 -13.14 1.63
CA GLY A 170 -8.21 -14.24 2.52
C GLY A 170 -8.65 -15.52 1.81
N LEU A 171 -8.97 -15.46 0.52
CA LEU A 171 -9.38 -16.60 -0.32
C LEU A 171 -8.20 -17.19 -1.11
N GLY A 172 -7.00 -16.61 -0.99
CA GLY A 172 -5.81 -17.05 -1.73
C GLY A 172 -5.76 -16.54 -3.17
N GLN A 173 -6.66 -15.66 -3.58
CA GLN A 173 -6.53 -14.95 -4.85
C GLN A 173 -5.34 -14.00 -4.75
N ARG A 174 -4.53 -13.93 -5.82
CA ARG A 174 -3.37 -13.03 -5.86
C ARG A 174 -3.50 -11.99 -6.96
N THR A 175 -3.34 -10.72 -6.62
CA THR A 175 -3.21 -9.63 -7.59
C THR A 175 -1.77 -9.14 -7.61
N ARG A 176 -1.10 -9.31 -8.75
CA ARG A 176 0.29 -8.88 -8.97
C ARG A 176 0.35 -7.68 -9.91
N LEU A 177 1.11 -6.67 -9.53
CA LEU A 177 1.44 -5.48 -10.30
C LEU A 177 2.94 -5.48 -10.58
N ASP A 178 3.30 -5.59 -11.86
CA ASP A 178 4.68 -5.43 -12.32
C ASP A 178 4.83 -4.03 -12.94
N PHE A 179 5.72 -3.22 -12.37
CA PHE A 179 5.90 -1.83 -12.80
C PHE A 179 6.93 -1.70 -13.93
N GLN A 180 6.69 -0.71 -14.78
CA GLN A 180 7.58 -0.31 -15.87
C GLN A 180 7.74 1.21 -15.85
N ALA A 181 8.93 1.69 -16.22
CA ALA A 181 9.26 3.11 -16.24
C ALA A 181 8.85 3.84 -14.94
N LEU A 182 9.12 3.22 -13.79
CA LEU A 182 8.74 3.76 -12.49
C LEU A 182 9.63 4.95 -12.12
N GLU A 183 8.98 6.09 -11.90
CA GLU A 183 9.58 7.31 -11.37
C GLU A 183 9.10 7.50 -9.93
N ARG A 184 10.06 7.52 -8.99
CA ARG A 184 9.81 7.83 -7.58
C ARG A 184 9.98 9.33 -7.33
N ASN A 185 9.01 9.91 -6.65
CA ASN A 185 8.96 11.32 -6.30
C ASN A 185 9.07 12.32 -7.49
N PRO A 186 8.48 12.04 -8.69
CA PRO A 186 8.49 13.03 -9.76
C PRO A 186 7.59 14.22 -9.42
N ALA A 187 7.86 15.37 -10.04
CA ALA A 187 6.89 16.46 -10.06
C ALA A 187 5.63 16.00 -10.81
N LEU A 188 4.48 16.10 -10.14
CA LEU A 188 3.16 15.83 -10.69
C LEU A 188 2.35 17.12 -10.71
N ASP A 189 1.62 17.35 -11.80
CA ASP A 189 0.58 18.36 -11.83
C ASP A 189 -0.65 17.81 -11.07
N PRO A 190 -1.10 18.46 -9.98
CA PRO A 190 -2.27 18.01 -9.22
C PRO A 190 -3.54 17.88 -10.06
N ALA A 191 -3.65 18.61 -11.18
CA ALA A 191 -4.78 18.48 -12.10
C ALA A 191 -4.89 17.08 -12.72
N GLN A 192 -3.78 16.36 -12.86
CA GLN A 192 -3.77 14.98 -13.38
C GLN A 192 -4.44 13.98 -12.44
N LEU A 193 -4.51 14.29 -11.15
CA LEU A 193 -5.11 13.46 -10.11
C LEU A 193 -6.57 13.84 -9.80
N ARG A 194 -7.16 14.74 -10.60
CA ARG A 194 -8.57 15.08 -10.53
C ARG A 194 -9.33 14.38 -11.64
N PHE A 195 -10.60 14.12 -11.40
CA PHE A 195 -11.51 13.55 -12.39
C PHE A 195 -12.72 14.45 -12.59
N THR A 196 -13.08 14.65 -13.84
CA THR A 196 -14.34 15.31 -14.22
C THR A 196 -15.05 14.36 -15.18
N PRO A 197 -16.26 13.89 -14.85
CA PRO A 197 -17.04 13.05 -15.74
C PRO A 197 -17.18 13.70 -17.12
N PRO A 198 -16.93 12.97 -18.22
CA PRO A 198 -17.18 13.47 -19.55
C PRO A 198 -18.66 13.85 -19.75
N PRO A 199 -18.97 14.82 -20.63
CA PRO A 199 -20.36 15.14 -20.95
C PRO A 199 -21.12 13.91 -21.48
N GLY A 200 -22.37 13.73 -21.02
CA GLY A 200 -23.26 12.67 -21.49
C GLY A 200 -23.03 11.28 -20.88
N VAL A 201 -22.11 11.16 -19.92
CA VAL A 201 -21.87 9.92 -19.16
C VAL A 201 -22.83 9.83 -17.97
N ASP A 202 -23.36 8.64 -17.73
CA ASP A 202 -24.20 8.38 -16.55
C ASP A 202 -23.34 8.38 -15.28
N VAL A 203 -23.81 9.04 -14.22
CA VAL A 203 -23.07 9.18 -12.94
C VAL A 203 -23.92 8.59 -11.82
N VAL A 204 -23.43 7.50 -11.23
CA VAL A 204 -24.14 6.75 -10.20
C VAL A 204 -23.38 6.80 -8.88
N GLY A 205 -24.06 7.08 -7.77
CA GLY A 205 -23.51 7.02 -6.41
C GLY A 205 -23.36 8.39 -5.73
N ASP A 206 -22.35 8.50 -4.85
CA ASP A 206 -22.12 9.66 -3.97
C ASP A 206 -21.45 10.83 -4.71
N ALA A 207 -22.10 11.34 -5.75
CA ALA A 207 -21.63 12.49 -6.53
C ALA A 207 -21.88 13.85 -5.85
N GLY A 208 -22.64 13.87 -4.72
CA GLY A 208 -23.05 15.06 -3.95
C GLY A 208 -22.16 15.37 -2.75
#